data_AF-A0A6P0RKV0-F1
#
_entry.id   AF-A0A6P0RKV0-F1
#
_cell.length_a   1.000
_cell.length_b   1.000
_cell.length_c   1.000
_cell.angle_alpha   90.00
_cell.angle_beta   90.00
_cell.angle_gamma   90.00
#
_symmetry.space_group_name_H-M   'P 1'
#
loop_
_entity.id
_entity.type
_entity.pdbx_description
1 polymer ?
#
loop_
_entity_poly.entity_id
_entity_poly.type
_entity_poly.pdbx_seq_one_letter_code
_entity_poly.pdbx_strand_id
1 'polypeptide(L)'
;MARTGNWGDEPLKRAKKLIEFLINYNHQNNPEKELFTEWKDKDKDSDRPKLFIRTTFRELAGLLNQEIPSKYKSGSKTDKRKNEIQTTIDYLKKLGIVTENSTSSEKSKGIRSLTFTLWHSDKKQENLRQLELVWKNR
;
A
#
# COMPACT_ATOMS: atom_id res chain seq x y z
N MET A 1 -16.02 21.78 5.76
CA MET A 1 -16.77 20.62 5.23
C MET A 1 -15.93 19.36 5.44
N ALA A 2 -16.21 18.60 6.49
CA ALA A 2 -15.56 17.32 6.74
C ALA A 2 -16.10 16.30 5.74
N ARG A 3 -15.26 15.85 4.79
CA ARG A 3 -15.58 14.70 3.95
C ARG A 3 -15.66 13.48 4.86
N THR A 4 -16.86 13.05 5.20
CA THR A 4 -17.16 11.71 5.70
C THR A 4 -16.50 10.74 4.75
N GLY A 5 -15.40 10.13 5.19
CA GLY A 5 -14.69 9.15 4.41
C GLY A 5 -15.62 7.97 4.21
N ASN A 6 -16.04 7.72 2.98
CA ASN A 6 -16.69 6.47 2.60
C ASN A 6 -15.70 5.32 2.88
N TRP A 7 -15.72 4.77 4.10
CA TRP A 7 -15.04 3.53 4.49
C TRP A 7 -15.72 2.28 3.89
N GLY A 8 -16.36 2.44 2.72
CA GLY A 8 -17.17 1.39 2.08
C GLY A 8 -16.35 0.18 1.63
N ASP A 9 -17.06 -0.81 1.09
CA ASP A 9 -16.49 -2.11 0.71
C ASP A 9 -15.40 -2.01 -0.34
N GLU A 10 -15.49 -1.04 -1.24
CA GLU A 10 -14.56 -0.90 -2.36
C GLU A 10 -13.15 -0.45 -1.91
N PRO A 11 -12.99 0.60 -1.08
CA PRO A 11 -11.74 0.89 -0.38
C PRO A 11 -11.14 -0.30 0.37
N LEU A 12 -11.97 -1.07 1.09
CA LEU A 12 -11.51 -2.27 1.80
C LEU A 12 -10.99 -3.35 0.82
N LYS A 13 -11.72 -3.62 -0.26
CA LYS A 13 -11.27 -4.54 -1.32
C LYS A 13 -9.93 -4.11 -1.92
N ARG A 14 -9.74 -2.82 -2.16
CA ARG A 14 -8.47 -2.27 -2.68
C ARG A 14 -7.33 -2.40 -1.67
N ALA A 15 -7.59 -2.11 -0.39
CA ALA A 15 -6.61 -2.29 0.68
C ALA A 15 -6.16 -3.76 0.81
N LYS A 16 -7.09 -4.71 0.72
CA LYS A 16 -6.77 -6.15 0.70
C LYS A 16 -5.88 -6.54 -0.47
N LYS A 17 -6.24 -6.10 -1.69
CA LYS A 17 -5.43 -6.35 -2.90
C LYS A 17 -4.01 -5.79 -2.76
N LEU A 18 -3.88 -4.61 -2.15
CA LEU A 18 -2.58 -4.00 -1.89
C LEU A 18 -1.75 -4.86 -0.92
N ILE A 19 -2.31 -5.24 0.23
CA ILE A 19 -1.58 -6.08 1.21
C ILE A 19 -1.21 -7.44 0.61
N GLU A 20 -2.14 -8.09 -0.09
CA GLU A 20 -1.90 -9.37 -0.76
C GLU A 20 -0.75 -9.27 -1.78
N PHE A 21 -0.78 -8.23 -2.62
CA PHE A 21 0.28 -8.00 -3.59
C PHE A 21 1.64 -7.79 -2.90
N LEU A 22 1.70 -6.96 -1.87
CA LEU A 22 2.94 -6.60 -1.19
C LEU A 22 3.59 -7.80 -0.49
N ILE A 23 2.80 -8.65 0.16
CA ILE A 23 3.29 -9.89 0.75
C ILE A 23 3.87 -10.80 -0.34
N ASN A 24 3.12 -11.04 -1.43
CA ASN A 24 3.57 -11.92 -2.50
C ASN A 24 4.79 -11.38 -3.26
N TYR A 25 4.86 -10.06 -3.49
CA TYR A 25 5.93 -9.43 -4.25
C TYR A 25 7.28 -9.54 -3.56
N ASN A 26 7.32 -9.34 -2.23
CA ASN A 26 8.55 -9.46 -1.47
C ASN A 26 9.13 -10.90 -1.53
N HIS A 27 8.28 -11.92 -1.56
CA HIS A 27 8.73 -13.31 -1.68
C HIS A 27 9.36 -13.63 -3.05
N GLN A 28 9.15 -12.79 -4.06
CA GLN A 28 9.65 -13.03 -5.41
C GLN A 28 11.05 -12.46 -5.69
N ASN A 29 11.74 -11.91 -4.67
CA ASN A 29 13.16 -11.49 -4.66
C ASN A 29 13.75 -11.23 -6.06
N ASN A 30 13.26 -10.17 -6.72
CA ASN A 30 13.54 -9.93 -8.12
C ASN A 30 14.40 -8.66 -8.26
N PRO A 31 15.72 -8.81 -8.52
CA PRO A 31 16.69 -7.72 -8.44
C PRO A 31 16.53 -6.64 -9.53
N GLU A 32 15.68 -6.87 -10.53
CA GLU A 32 15.47 -5.92 -11.64
C GLU A 32 14.25 -4.99 -11.45
N LYS A 33 13.49 -5.11 -10.36
CA LYS A 33 12.15 -4.51 -10.33
C LYS A 33 12.07 -3.12 -9.68
N GLU A 34 11.12 -2.35 -10.22
CA GLU A 34 10.72 -0.95 -9.92
C GLU A 34 10.30 -0.68 -8.45
N LEU A 35 10.25 -1.70 -7.58
CA LEU A 35 9.76 -1.60 -6.21
C LEU A 35 10.81 -2.17 -5.24
N PHE A 36 11.35 -1.32 -4.37
CA PHE A 36 12.20 -1.80 -3.27
C PHE A 36 11.32 -2.22 -2.09
N THR A 37 11.46 -3.46 -1.63
CA THR A 37 10.75 -4.00 -0.47
C THR A 37 11.71 -4.64 0.52
N GLU A 38 11.55 -4.35 1.81
CA GLU A 38 12.37 -4.91 2.87
C GLU A 38 11.50 -5.22 4.09
N TRP A 39 11.53 -6.46 4.57
CA TRP A 39 10.97 -6.80 5.88
C TRP A 39 11.94 -6.40 6.96
N LYS A 40 11.41 -5.73 7.97
CA LYS A 40 12.08 -5.55 9.25
C LYS A 40 11.36 -6.40 10.28
N ASP A 41 12.09 -7.37 10.81
CA ASP A 41 11.64 -8.10 11.98
C ASP A 41 11.58 -7.14 13.16
N LYS A 42 10.44 -7.19 13.85
CA LYS A 42 10.09 -6.57 15.14
C LYS A 42 11.05 -5.46 15.61
N ASP A 43 10.60 -4.22 15.48
CA ASP A 43 11.21 -3.11 16.22
C ASP A 43 10.97 -3.29 17.72
N LYS A 44 11.86 -2.76 18.57
CA LYS A 44 11.73 -2.78 20.04
C LYS A 44 10.41 -2.22 20.56
N ASP A 45 9.72 -1.42 19.74
CA ASP A 45 8.45 -0.74 20.06
C ASP A 45 7.20 -1.45 19.52
N SER A 46 7.32 -2.58 18.79
CA SER A 46 6.16 -3.29 18.24
C SER A 46 6.45 -4.74 17.86
N ASP A 47 5.63 -5.66 18.39
CA ASP A 47 5.64 -7.09 18.01
C ASP A 47 5.19 -7.35 16.56
N ARG A 48 4.68 -6.32 15.88
CA ARG A 48 4.14 -6.43 14.53
C ARG A 48 5.24 -6.29 13.48
N PRO A 49 5.36 -7.23 12.53
CA PRO A 49 6.33 -7.12 11.44
C PRO A 49 6.05 -5.87 10.59
N LYS A 50 7.14 -5.25 10.12
CA LYS A 50 7.08 -4.05 9.29
C LYS A 50 7.62 -4.33 7.91
N LEU A 51 6.86 -3.96 6.89
CA LEU A 51 7.28 -4.02 5.50
C LEU A 51 7.57 -2.60 5.01
N PHE A 52 8.82 -2.30 4.74
CA PHE A 52 9.24 -1.06 4.12
C PHE A 52 9.15 -1.17 2.61
N ILE A 53 8.59 -0.16 1.97
CA ILE A 53 8.40 -0.10 0.52
C ILE A 53 8.80 1.28 0.04
N ARG A 54 9.62 1.33 -1.01
CA ARG A 54 9.96 2.56 -1.72
C ARG A 54 9.56 2.44 -3.18
N THR A 55 8.65 3.29 -3.63
CA THR A 55 8.00 3.22 -4.96
C THR A 55 7.37 4.56 -5.34
N THR A 56 6.82 4.68 -6.56
CA THR A 56 5.90 5.75 -6.95
C THR A 56 4.43 5.30 -6.91
N PHE A 57 3.47 6.22 -6.74
CA PHE A 57 2.05 5.87 -6.86
C PHE A 57 1.66 5.36 -8.24
N ARG A 58 2.45 5.72 -9.27
CA ARG A 58 2.24 5.24 -10.63
C ARG A 58 2.52 3.74 -10.72
N GLU A 59 3.62 3.28 -10.12
CA GLU A 59 3.97 1.85 -10.05
C GLU A 59 2.92 1.09 -9.23
N LEU A 60 2.57 1.56 -8.03
CA LEU A 60 1.50 0.94 -7.23
C LEU A 60 0.17 0.83 -8.01
N ALA A 61 -0.16 1.82 -8.84
CA ALA A 61 -1.35 1.79 -9.70
C ALA A 61 -1.28 0.80 -10.85
N GLY A 62 -0.09 0.61 -11.43
CA GLY A 62 0.14 -0.45 -12.41
C GLY A 62 0.00 -1.83 -11.78
N LEU A 63 0.54 -2.01 -10.58
CA LEU A 63 0.63 -3.30 -9.90
C LEU A 63 -0.73 -3.82 -9.40
N LEU A 64 -1.60 -2.94 -8.91
CA LEU A 64 -2.94 -3.32 -8.44
C LEU A 64 -3.90 -3.79 -9.55
N ASN A 65 -3.57 -3.54 -10.83
CA ASN A 65 -4.46 -3.82 -11.95
C ASN A 65 -4.11 -5.10 -12.74
N GLN A 66 -2.96 -5.75 -12.53
CA GLN A 66 -2.46 -6.94 -13.27
C GLN A 66 -2.53 -6.91 -14.83
N GLU A 67 -3.12 -5.89 -15.45
CA GLU A 67 -3.03 -5.57 -16.87
C GLU A 67 -2.07 -4.39 -17.03
N ILE A 68 -0.83 -4.68 -17.37
CA ILE A 68 0.00 -3.70 -18.07
C ILE A 68 -0.05 -4.04 -19.55
N PRO A 69 -0.65 -3.18 -20.38
CA PRO A 69 -0.17 -3.06 -21.73
C PRO A 69 0.74 -1.84 -21.83
N SER A 70 1.92 -2.07 -22.39
CA SER A 70 3.15 -1.25 -22.40
C SER A 70 3.07 0.11 -23.11
N LYS A 71 1.88 0.62 -23.45
CA LYS A 71 1.71 1.83 -24.28
C LYS A 71 0.33 2.50 -24.14
N TYR A 72 -0.17 2.75 -22.92
CA TYR A 72 -1.54 3.25 -22.75
C TYR A 72 -1.65 4.63 -22.08
N LYS A 73 -1.52 5.64 -22.97
CA LYS A 73 -2.40 6.80 -23.21
C LYS A 73 -2.94 7.62 -22.01
N SER A 74 -2.44 8.85 -21.94
CA SER A 74 -3.15 10.11 -21.63
C SER A 74 -3.94 10.23 -20.30
N GLY A 75 -3.37 11.00 -19.36
CA GLY A 75 -3.96 12.26 -18.90
C GLY A 75 -5.09 12.28 -17.86
N SER A 76 -5.88 11.23 -17.64
CA SER A 76 -6.98 11.31 -16.63
C SER A 76 -7.28 10.03 -15.87
N LYS A 77 -7.24 8.86 -16.53
CA LYS A 77 -7.45 7.56 -15.87
C LYS A 77 -6.33 7.24 -14.86
N THR A 78 -5.10 7.62 -15.18
CA THR A 78 -3.94 7.43 -14.30
C THR A 78 -4.04 8.29 -13.04
N ASP A 79 -4.49 9.53 -13.15
CA ASP A 79 -4.59 10.42 -12.00
C ASP A 79 -5.78 10.08 -11.10
N LYS A 80 -6.90 9.61 -11.67
CA LYS A 80 -7.99 9.01 -10.88
C LYS A 80 -7.48 7.81 -10.07
N ARG A 81 -6.72 6.90 -10.68
CA ARG A 81 -6.15 5.73 -10.00
C ARG A 81 -5.13 6.10 -8.91
N LYS A 82 -4.26 7.09 -9.18
CA LYS A 82 -3.36 7.64 -8.16
C LYS A 82 -4.14 8.16 -6.95
N ASN A 83 -5.21 8.93 -7.19
CA ASN A 83 -6.06 9.46 -6.13
C ASN A 83 -6.75 8.35 -5.33
N GLU A 84 -7.20 7.29 -6.00
CA GLU A 84 -7.80 6.13 -5.34
C GLU A 84 -6.81 5.38 -4.43
N ILE A 85 -5.56 5.24 -4.87
CA ILE A 85 -4.49 4.61 -4.07
C ILE A 85 -4.07 5.50 -2.93
N GLN A 86 -3.89 6.80 -3.19
CA GLN A 86 -3.61 7.79 -2.15
C GLN A 86 -4.70 7.74 -1.09
N THR A 87 -5.98 7.74 -1.50
CA THR A 87 -7.12 7.64 -0.58
C THR A 87 -7.09 6.34 0.23
N THR A 88 -6.76 5.21 -0.41
CA THR A 88 -6.62 3.90 0.27
C THR A 88 -5.48 3.92 1.29
N ILE A 89 -4.34 4.52 0.94
CA ILE A 89 -3.20 4.68 1.85
C ILE A 89 -3.54 5.62 2.99
N ASP A 90 -4.27 6.71 2.74
CA ASP A 90 -4.71 7.63 3.79
C ASP A 90 -5.69 6.96 4.74
N TYR A 91 -6.57 6.10 4.22
CA TYR A 91 -7.38 5.23 5.06
C TYR A 91 -6.52 4.30 5.90
N LEU A 92 -5.51 3.65 5.32
CA LEU A 92 -4.62 2.75 6.06
C LEU A 92 -3.76 3.47 7.11
N LYS A 93 -3.38 4.73 6.85
CA LYS A 93 -2.65 5.58 7.79
C LYS A 93 -3.48 5.92 9.01
N LYS A 94 -4.77 6.23 8.85
CA LYS A 94 -5.69 6.50 9.96
C LYS A 94 -5.81 5.35 10.97
N LEU A 95 -5.33 4.16 10.61
CA LEU A 95 -5.42 2.94 11.41
C LEU A 95 -4.11 2.55 12.06
N GLY A 96 -3.05 3.30 11.76
CA GLY A 96 -1.69 2.89 12.06
C GLY A 96 -1.21 1.67 11.28
N ILE A 97 -1.90 1.24 10.21
CA ILE A 97 -1.41 0.14 9.35
C ILE A 97 -0.31 0.65 8.42
N VAL A 98 -0.38 1.91 7.97
CA VAL A 98 0.64 2.51 7.10
C VAL A 98 1.20 3.77 7.72
N THR A 99 2.51 3.96 7.60
CA THR A 99 3.19 5.23 7.85
C THR A 99 3.93 5.65 6.59
N GLU A 100 4.00 6.94 6.31
CA GLU A 100 4.76 7.48 5.17
C GLU A 100 5.98 8.24 5.68
N ASN A 101 7.16 7.78 5.28
CA ASN A 101 8.47 8.29 5.72
C ASN A 101 9.16 9.11 4.62
N SER A 102 8.40 9.56 3.61
CA SER A 102 8.95 10.26 2.45
C SER A 102 9.31 11.71 2.78
N THR A 103 10.52 12.12 2.44
CA THR A 103 10.96 13.52 2.58
C THR A 103 10.27 14.43 1.55
N SER A 104 10.27 15.75 1.77
CA SER A 104 9.71 16.72 0.81
C SER A 104 10.39 16.65 -0.58
N SER A 105 11.69 16.37 -0.61
CA SER A 105 12.48 16.18 -1.83
C SER A 105 12.11 14.89 -2.59
N GLU A 106 11.85 13.80 -1.88
CA GLU A 106 11.33 12.58 -2.50
C GLU A 106 9.91 12.78 -3.02
N LYS A 107 9.10 13.52 -2.25
CA LYS A 107 7.71 13.78 -2.61
C LYS A 107 7.57 14.54 -3.91
N SER A 108 8.44 15.54 -4.15
CA SER A 108 8.46 16.33 -5.38
C SER A 108 8.87 15.50 -6.60
N LYS A 109 9.70 14.47 -6.40
CA LYS A 109 10.06 13.48 -7.43
C LYS A 109 9.02 12.38 -7.63
N GLY A 110 7.92 12.41 -6.88
CA GLY A 110 6.88 11.38 -6.93
C GLY A 110 7.24 10.07 -6.22
N ILE A 111 8.36 10.03 -5.53
CA ILE A 111 8.82 8.89 -4.74
C ILE A 111 8.07 8.88 -3.41
N ARG A 112 7.69 7.68 -2.98
CA ARG A 112 6.94 7.40 -1.76
C ARG A 112 7.59 6.23 -1.03
N SER A 113 8.09 6.51 0.16
CA SER A 113 8.58 5.56 1.16
C SER A 113 7.47 5.30 2.16
N LEU A 114 6.92 4.10 2.16
CA LEU A 114 5.80 3.65 2.98
C LEU A 114 6.24 2.48 3.85
N THR A 115 5.88 2.51 5.13
CA THR A 115 6.06 1.38 6.04
C THR A 115 4.70 0.82 6.42
N PHE A 116 4.46 -0.43 6.05
CA PHE A 116 3.25 -1.17 6.41
C PHE A 116 3.54 -1.96 7.69
N THR A 117 2.74 -1.73 8.72
CA THR A 117 2.74 -2.50 9.96
C THR A 117 1.68 -3.58 9.83
N LEU A 118 2.14 -4.82 9.65
CA LEU A 118 1.28 -5.98 9.40
C LEU A 118 1.25 -6.88 10.64
N TRP A 119 0.32 -7.83 10.70
CA TRP A 119 0.21 -8.75 11.84
C TRP A 119 1.13 -9.95 11.69
N HIS A 120 1.35 -10.38 10.45
CA HIS A 120 2.21 -11.51 10.11
C HIS A 120 3.03 -11.17 8.85
N SER A 121 4.26 -11.68 8.76
CA SER A 121 5.11 -11.45 7.58
C SER A 121 4.73 -12.35 6.40
N ASP A 122 4.28 -13.57 6.68
CA ASP A 122 4.03 -14.64 5.71
C ASP A 122 2.55 -15.10 5.66
N LYS A 123 1.79 -14.91 6.74
CA LYS A 123 0.38 -15.33 6.82
C LYS A 123 -0.55 -14.33 6.14
N LYS A 124 -0.61 -14.37 4.80
CA LYS A 124 -1.50 -13.53 3.99
C LYS A 124 -2.95 -13.50 4.51
N GLN A 125 -3.58 -14.67 4.66
CA GLN A 125 -5.00 -14.75 5.05
C GLN A 125 -5.29 -14.14 6.43
N GLU A 126 -4.36 -14.28 7.37
CA GLU A 126 -4.50 -13.68 8.70
C GLU A 126 -4.38 -12.16 8.64
N ASN A 127 -3.44 -11.62 7.86
CA ASN A 127 -3.37 -10.16 7.65
C ASN A 127 -4.65 -9.59 7.02
N LEU A 128 -5.26 -10.30 6.06
CA LEU A 128 -6.50 -9.87 5.44
C LEU A 128 -7.67 -9.89 6.42
N ARG A 129 -7.80 -10.95 7.23
CA ARG A 129 -8.81 -11.03 8.29
C ARG A 129 -8.65 -9.92 9.33
N GLN A 130 -7.43 -9.69 9.80
CA GLN A 130 -7.15 -8.62 10.76
C GLN A 130 -7.44 -7.23 10.17
N LEU A 131 -7.09 -7.00 8.90
CA LEU A 131 -7.47 -5.77 8.21
C LEU A 131 -8.99 -5.58 8.20
N GLU A 132 -9.77 -6.61 7.89
CA GLU A 132 -11.25 -6.54 7.92
C GLU A 132 -11.80 -6.23 9.31
N LEU A 133 -11.28 -6.91 10.34
CA LEU A 133 -11.72 -6.70 11.72
C LEU A 133 -11.44 -5.26 12.14
N VAL A 134 -10.22 -4.79 11.92
CA VAL A 134 -9.89 -3.39 12.19
C VAL A 134 -10.72 -2.46 11.32
N TRP A 135 -11.10 -2.83 10.08
CA TRP A 135 -11.95 -2.02 9.17
C TRP A 135 -13.38 -1.85 9.63
N LYS A 136 -13.95 -2.90 10.20
CA LYS A 136 -15.32 -2.88 10.72
C LYS A 136 -15.43 -2.18 12.08
N ASN A 137 -14.36 -2.17 12.88
CA ASN A 137 -14.35 -1.62 14.23
C ASN A 137 -13.88 -0.15 14.31
N ARG A 138 -14.18 0.68 13.29
CA ARG A 138 -13.68 2.07 13.18
C ARG A 138 -14.74 3.13 13.33
#